data_AF-A0A8V1A1L1-F1
#
_entry.id   AF-A0A8V1A1L1-F1
#
_cell.length_a   1.000
_cell.length_b   1.000
_cell.length_c   1.000
_cell.angle_alpha   90.00
_cell.angle_beta   90.00
_cell.angle_gamma   90.00
#
_symmetry.space_group_name_H-M   'P 1'
#
loop_
_entity.id
_entity.type
_entity.pdbx_description
1 polymer ?
#
loop_
_entity_poly.entity_id
_entity_poly.type
_entity_poly.pdbx_seq_one_letter_code
_entity_poly.pdbx_strand_id
1 'polypeptide(L)'
;MRAAGKGGLIERRFASCRRQSEGKARETPLHQLYSSAFSKQKLEIYPTKKPALPFGDLPPGYQHLHTQLQYECISPFYRRLGSSRRTCLKTGKWSGRAPVCIPICGKAENITLQKAVTSTRWPWQAAIYRTANGVKENSLKKGAWILICSGALVNERTVVVAAHCVTDLGKTIVLKTAELKVVLGKFYRDDDRDEKTIQNLRISAIIVHPNYDPILLDSDIAIIKLLDKARISSRVQPICLASSHDLTSPTEDLKITVTGWKVLADIKDPGYKNDTIRMGAVQMVDSLLCEQQYEDNGIQVSITDSMFCAKQDHAAFSNICPAETGGIAAITLPGKASPELRWHLMGLVSWGYDKTCSLELYSGYTKAIPFKDWIEKNLK
;
A
#
# COMPACT_ATOMS: atom_id res chain seq x y z
N MET A 1 13.17 -20.48 13.65
CA MET A 1 12.68 -20.34 12.26
C MET A 1 12.14 -18.92 12.06
N ARG A 2 12.45 -18.33 10.90
CA ARG A 2 12.39 -16.88 10.61
C ARG A 2 11.00 -16.27 10.74
N ALA A 3 10.97 -15.04 11.27
CA ALA A 3 9.81 -14.18 11.42
C ALA A 3 9.16 -13.87 10.06
N ALA A 4 7.93 -14.34 9.89
CA ALA A 4 7.05 -14.00 8.76
C ALA A 4 6.25 -12.72 9.07
N GLY A 5 6.02 -11.90 8.04
CA GLY A 5 5.42 -10.57 8.11
C GLY A 5 4.07 -10.51 8.86
N LYS A 6 3.91 -9.46 9.67
CA LYS A 6 2.81 -9.22 10.62
C LYS A 6 1.48 -8.81 9.94
N GLY A 7 0.98 -9.65 9.03
CA GLY A 7 -0.37 -9.58 8.46
C GLY A 7 -1.16 -10.90 8.59
N GLY A 8 -0.68 -11.83 9.42
CA GLY A 8 -1.26 -13.16 9.55
C GLY A 8 -2.70 -13.17 10.08
N LEU A 9 -3.43 -14.24 9.78
CA LEU A 9 -4.66 -14.59 10.48
C LEU A 9 -4.33 -15.22 11.84
N ILE A 10 -5.08 -14.89 12.88
CA ILE A 10 -5.17 -15.78 14.05
C ILE A 10 -6.21 -16.83 13.73
N GLU A 11 -5.72 -18.06 13.58
CA GLU A 11 -6.51 -19.26 13.76
C GLU A 11 -6.42 -19.65 15.23
N ARG A 12 -7.54 -19.77 15.93
CA ARG A 12 -7.54 -20.50 17.22
C ARG A 12 -7.35 -21.99 16.91
N ARG A 13 -6.08 -22.39 16.78
CA ARG A 13 -5.55 -23.76 16.57
C ARG A 13 -5.66 -24.30 15.14
N PHE A 14 -4.50 -24.46 14.50
CA PHE A 14 -4.31 -25.30 13.31
C PHE A 14 -4.87 -26.70 13.60
N ALA A 15 -5.79 -27.19 12.76
CA ALA A 15 -6.19 -28.57 12.83
C ALA A 15 -6.75 -29.16 11.53
N SER A 16 -6.34 -30.39 11.25
CA SER A 16 -6.98 -31.30 10.32
C SER A 16 -8.24 -31.87 10.99
N CYS A 17 -9.37 -31.83 10.30
CA CYS A 17 -10.59 -32.43 10.81
C CYS A 17 -10.72 -33.86 10.28
N ARG A 18 -10.48 -34.88 11.11
CA ARG A 18 -10.75 -36.28 10.74
C ARG A 18 -11.40 -37.04 11.89
N ARG A 19 -12.20 -38.03 11.52
CA ARG A 19 -12.77 -39.05 12.40
C ARG A 19 -11.66 -40.04 12.78
N GLN A 20 -11.53 -40.40 14.06
CA GLN A 20 -10.70 -41.53 14.47
C GLN A 20 -11.36 -42.80 13.89
N SER A 21 -10.64 -43.58 13.08
CA SER A 21 -11.15 -44.84 12.53
C SER A 21 -11.22 -45.90 13.62
N GLU A 22 -12.38 -46.56 13.73
CA GLU A 22 -12.65 -47.67 14.64
C GLU A 22 -11.69 -48.84 14.34
N GLY A 23 -10.65 -48.99 15.17
CA GLY A 23 -9.90 -50.23 15.27
C GLY A 23 -10.58 -51.15 16.27
N LYS A 24 -11.26 -52.20 15.78
CA LYS A 24 -11.73 -53.32 16.62
C LYS A 24 -10.54 -53.96 17.32
N ALA A 25 -10.36 -53.71 18.61
CA ALA A 25 -9.50 -54.52 19.47
C ALA A 25 -10.39 -55.56 20.18
N ARG A 26 -10.18 -56.83 19.85
CA ARG A 26 -10.62 -57.96 20.67
C ARG A 26 -9.77 -57.94 21.94
N GLU A 27 -10.40 -57.94 23.11
CA GLU A 27 -9.71 -58.29 24.35
C GLU A 27 -10.35 -59.53 24.98
N THR A 28 -9.49 -60.48 25.33
CA THR A 28 -9.75 -61.65 26.17
C THR A 28 -9.68 -61.27 27.65
N PRO A 29 -10.41 -61.97 28.55
CA PRO A 29 -10.72 -61.47 29.90
C PRO A 29 -9.86 -62.11 31.00
N LEU A 30 -9.42 -61.32 32.00
CA LEU A 30 -9.00 -61.69 33.38
C LEU A 30 -8.31 -60.43 33.96
N HIS A 31 -8.69 -59.79 35.07
CA HIS A 31 -8.98 -60.28 36.42
C HIS A 31 -9.64 -59.13 37.25
N GLN A 32 -10.90 -59.29 37.70
CA GLN A 32 -11.42 -59.36 39.08
C GLN A 32 -10.99 -58.26 40.09
N LEU A 33 -11.94 -57.44 40.60
CA LEU A 33 -12.68 -57.56 41.91
C LEU A 33 -11.79 -57.24 43.13
N TYR A 34 -12.15 -56.56 44.22
CA TYR A 34 -13.35 -55.99 44.85
C TYR A 34 -12.87 -55.07 46.02
N SER A 35 -13.70 -54.12 46.48
CA SER A 35 -13.95 -53.71 47.89
C SER A 35 -14.26 -52.20 47.96
N SER A 36 -15.51 -51.76 48.13
CA SER A 36 -16.35 -51.76 49.35
C SER A 36 -15.83 -50.84 50.47
N ALA A 37 -16.47 -49.68 50.67
CA ALA A 37 -17.08 -49.28 51.94
C ALA A 37 -17.55 -47.80 51.92
N PHE A 38 -18.77 -47.60 52.42
CA PHE A 38 -19.47 -46.34 52.66
C PHE A 38 -18.85 -45.53 53.82
N SER A 39 -18.78 -44.19 53.71
CA SER A 39 -19.54 -43.28 54.59
C SER A 39 -19.33 -41.77 54.31
N LYS A 40 -20.47 -41.06 54.36
CA LYS A 40 -20.71 -39.70 54.89
C LYS A 40 -20.04 -38.47 54.23
N GLN A 41 -20.89 -37.81 53.43
CA GLN A 41 -21.14 -36.36 53.34
C GLN A 41 -20.03 -35.37 53.75
N LYS A 42 -19.55 -34.64 52.74
CA LYS A 42 -19.14 -33.24 52.86
C LYS A 42 -19.53 -32.53 51.57
N LEU A 43 -20.38 -31.51 51.68
CA LEU A 43 -20.72 -30.59 50.59
C LEU A 43 -19.46 -29.77 50.30
N GLU A 44 -18.67 -30.21 49.32
CA GLU A 44 -17.57 -29.43 48.74
C GLU A 44 -17.97 -29.03 47.32
N ILE A 45 -17.93 -27.72 47.07
CA ILE A 45 -18.08 -27.12 45.74
C ILE A 45 -16.85 -27.54 44.93
N TYR A 46 -16.96 -28.63 44.18
CA TYR A 46 -15.94 -29.02 43.22
C TYR A 46 -15.95 -28.05 42.02
N PRO A 47 -14.77 -27.66 41.50
CA PRO A 47 -14.71 -27.03 40.19
C PRO A 47 -15.37 -27.99 39.20
N THR A 48 -16.33 -27.50 38.42
CA THR A 48 -17.01 -28.29 37.40
C THR A 48 -15.97 -28.96 36.51
N LYS A 49 -15.82 -30.29 36.66
CA LYS A 49 -15.05 -31.11 35.73
C LYS A 49 -15.59 -30.78 34.34
N LYS A 50 -14.70 -30.33 33.44
CA LYS A 50 -15.03 -30.21 32.02
C LYS A 50 -15.73 -31.52 31.61
N PRO A 51 -16.89 -31.45 30.93
CA PRO A 51 -17.61 -32.66 30.54
C PRO A 51 -16.65 -33.60 29.81
N ALA A 52 -16.55 -34.84 30.31
CA ALA A 52 -15.73 -35.85 29.67
C ALA A 52 -16.31 -36.11 28.28
N LEU A 53 -15.55 -35.74 27.25
CA LEU A 53 -15.95 -35.97 25.87
C LEU A 53 -15.94 -37.48 25.62
N PRO A 54 -16.97 -38.06 24.96
CA PRO A 54 -17.11 -39.50 24.77
C PRO A 54 -16.00 -40.17 23.94
N PHE A 55 -15.03 -39.40 23.43
CA PHE A 55 -13.96 -39.86 22.53
C PHE A 55 -12.54 -39.52 23.02
N GLY A 56 -12.38 -39.11 24.28
CA GLY A 56 -11.08 -38.67 24.81
C GLY A 56 -10.61 -37.33 24.21
N ASP A 57 -9.44 -36.87 24.65
CA ASP A 57 -8.79 -35.69 24.08
C ASP A 57 -8.21 -36.04 22.70
N LEU A 58 -8.57 -35.24 21.69
CA LEU A 58 -8.00 -35.38 20.35
C LEU A 58 -6.49 -35.08 20.36
N PRO A 59 -5.67 -35.76 19.53
CA PRO A 59 -4.27 -35.41 19.37
C PRO A 59 -4.10 -33.93 18.96
N PRO A 60 -2.97 -33.29 19.29
CA PRO A 60 -2.67 -31.94 18.84
C PRO A 60 -2.85 -31.82 17.32
N GLY A 61 -3.60 -30.80 16.87
CA GLY A 61 -3.89 -30.60 15.46
C GLY A 61 -5.13 -31.31 14.93
N TYR A 62 -6.01 -31.82 15.79
CA TYR A 62 -7.32 -32.36 15.41
C TYR A 62 -8.47 -31.62 16.11
N GLN A 63 -9.62 -31.54 15.43
CA GLN A 63 -10.84 -30.91 15.96
C GLN A 63 -12.04 -31.84 15.74
N HIS A 64 -13.03 -31.75 16.63
CA HIS A 64 -14.25 -32.53 16.50
C HIS A 64 -15.08 -32.06 15.30
N LEU A 65 -15.93 -32.96 14.79
CA LEU A 65 -16.94 -32.60 13.80
C LEU A 65 -17.85 -31.51 14.38
N HIS A 66 -18.33 -30.61 13.52
CA HIS A 66 -19.14 -29.45 13.87
C HIS A 66 -18.44 -28.36 14.71
N THR A 67 -17.16 -28.53 15.07
CA THR A 67 -16.35 -27.45 15.64
C THR A 67 -16.35 -26.24 14.71
N GLN A 68 -16.44 -25.05 15.30
CA GLN A 68 -16.43 -23.78 14.58
C GLN A 68 -15.18 -22.99 14.94
N LEU A 69 -14.45 -22.56 13.91
CA LEU A 69 -13.33 -21.64 14.04
C LEU A 69 -13.78 -20.24 13.67
N GLN A 70 -13.28 -19.25 14.43
CA GLN A 70 -13.43 -17.83 14.13
C GLN A 70 -12.07 -17.25 13.77
N TYR A 71 -12.01 -16.53 12.65
CA TYR A 71 -10.81 -15.95 12.08
C TYR A 71 -10.84 -14.43 12.12
N GLU A 72 -9.73 -13.84 12.57
CA GLU A 72 -9.53 -12.40 12.62
C GLU A 72 -8.10 -12.07 12.16
N CYS A 73 -7.92 -10.87 11.59
CA CYS A 73 -6.60 -10.38 11.20
C CYS A 73 -5.86 -9.87 12.43
N ILE A 74 -4.58 -10.24 12.58
CA ILE A 74 -3.76 -9.84 13.74
C ILE A 74 -3.59 -8.33 13.83
N SER A 75 -3.41 -7.71 12.67
CA SER A 75 -3.03 -6.31 12.57
C SER A 75 -4.24 -5.45 12.19
N PRO A 76 -4.44 -4.29 12.84
CA PRO A 76 -5.55 -3.39 12.55
C PRO A 76 -5.44 -2.73 11.17
N PHE A 77 -4.27 -2.84 10.53
CA PHE A 77 -4.02 -2.35 9.17
C PHE A 77 -4.49 -3.33 8.08
N TYR A 78 -5.08 -4.47 8.47
CA TYR A 78 -5.61 -5.47 7.57
C TYR A 78 -7.10 -5.70 7.83
N ARG A 79 -7.86 -5.92 6.76
CA ARG A 79 -9.24 -6.38 6.83
C ARG A 79 -9.34 -7.82 6.33
N ARG A 80 -10.28 -8.56 6.89
CA ARG A 80 -10.55 -9.93 6.47
C ARG A 80 -11.38 -9.94 5.18
N LEU A 81 -10.96 -10.73 4.21
CA LEU A 81 -11.71 -11.09 3.03
C LEU A 81 -12.18 -12.55 3.16
N GLY A 82 -13.49 -12.76 3.06
CA GLY A 82 -14.14 -14.07 3.26
C GLY A 82 -14.78 -14.27 4.63
N SER A 83 -15.35 -15.45 4.84
CA SER A 83 -16.14 -15.79 6.04
C SER A 83 -15.32 -15.67 7.33
N SER A 84 -15.91 -15.09 8.38
CA SER A 84 -15.35 -15.13 9.74
C SER A 84 -15.28 -16.53 10.31
N ARG A 85 -16.22 -17.38 9.90
CA ARG A 85 -16.46 -18.67 10.52
C ARG A 85 -16.22 -19.80 9.53
N ARG A 86 -15.57 -20.84 10.00
CA ARG A 86 -15.51 -22.14 9.31
C ARG A 86 -15.95 -23.23 10.25
N THR A 87 -16.74 -24.15 9.74
CA THR A 87 -17.30 -25.28 10.49
C THR A 87 -16.66 -26.55 9.97
N CYS A 88 -16.25 -27.46 10.86
CA CYS A 88 -15.88 -28.79 10.43
C CYS A 88 -17.14 -29.57 10.03
N LEU A 89 -17.22 -29.97 8.77
CA LEU A 89 -18.36 -30.70 8.22
C LEU A 89 -18.25 -32.20 8.55
N LYS A 90 -19.37 -32.91 8.46
CA LYS A 90 -19.43 -34.38 8.61
C LYS A 90 -18.48 -35.12 7.67
N THR A 91 -18.07 -34.48 6.56
CA THR A 91 -17.10 -34.99 5.60
C THR A 91 -15.65 -34.96 6.08
N GLY A 92 -15.35 -34.38 7.26
CA GLY A 92 -13.98 -34.13 7.71
C GLY A 92 -13.30 -32.97 6.97
N LYS A 93 -14.05 -32.11 6.28
CA LYS A 93 -13.53 -30.92 5.62
C LYS A 93 -14.06 -29.65 6.28
N TRP A 94 -13.23 -28.62 6.36
CA TRP A 94 -13.69 -27.29 6.75
C TRP A 94 -14.60 -26.69 5.69
N SER A 95 -15.68 -26.04 6.11
CA SER A 95 -16.58 -25.33 5.20
C SER A 95 -15.86 -24.19 4.47
N GLY A 96 -16.15 -24.05 3.18
CA GLY A 96 -15.67 -22.93 2.35
C GLY A 96 -14.14 -22.83 2.26
N ARG A 97 -13.66 -21.66 1.82
CA ARG A 97 -12.22 -21.33 1.74
C ARG A 97 -11.76 -20.61 3.01
N ALA A 98 -10.46 -20.73 3.32
CA ALA A 98 -9.86 -19.95 4.40
C ALA A 98 -9.93 -18.46 4.05
N PRO A 99 -10.33 -17.59 5.00
CA PRO A 99 -10.30 -16.15 4.77
C PRO A 99 -8.86 -15.64 4.61
N VAL A 100 -8.71 -14.49 3.96
CA VAL A 100 -7.41 -13.85 3.70
C VAL A 100 -7.38 -12.46 4.33
N CYS A 101 -6.26 -12.07 4.92
CA CYS A 101 -6.05 -10.69 5.36
C CYS A 101 -5.47 -9.87 4.23
N ILE A 102 -6.16 -8.80 3.86
CA ILE A 102 -5.72 -7.84 2.85
C ILE A 102 -5.50 -6.47 3.50
N PRO A 103 -4.45 -5.73 3.11
CA PRO A 103 -4.20 -4.41 3.66
C PRO A 103 -5.40 -3.48 3.45
N ILE A 104 -5.65 -2.64 4.44
CA ILE A 104 -6.60 -1.54 4.35
C ILE A 104 -5.91 -0.41 3.59
N CYS A 105 -6.53 0.08 2.51
CA CYS A 105 -5.98 1.18 1.72
C CYS A 105 -6.53 2.54 2.18
N GLY A 106 -5.77 3.60 1.88
CA GLY A 106 -6.22 4.99 1.94
C GLY A 106 -6.50 5.52 3.35
N LYS A 107 -6.05 4.83 4.40
CA LYS A 107 -6.23 5.27 5.78
C LYS A 107 -4.97 6.00 6.26
N ALA A 108 -5.10 7.27 6.57
CA ALA A 108 -4.08 8.04 7.28
C ALA A 108 -4.56 8.29 8.71
N GLU A 109 -3.74 7.96 9.71
CA GLU A 109 -4.06 8.24 11.11
C GLU A 109 -4.03 9.74 11.37
N ASN A 110 -5.12 10.28 11.96
CA ASN A 110 -5.27 11.65 12.45
C ASN A 110 -4.76 12.76 11.52
N ILE A 111 -5.41 12.93 10.37
CA ILE A 111 -5.48 14.25 9.70
C ILE A 111 -6.65 15.02 10.37
N THR A 112 -6.63 15.14 11.69
CA THR A 112 -7.59 15.95 12.44
C THR A 112 -6.98 17.33 12.70
N LEU A 113 -7.58 18.32 12.04
CA LEU A 113 -7.61 19.76 12.32
C LEU A 113 -6.42 20.39 13.09
N GLN A 114 -5.68 21.23 12.35
CA GLN A 114 -5.00 22.45 12.80
C GLN A 114 -3.71 22.38 13.63
N LYS A 115 -3.17 21.24 14.04
CA LYS A 115 -1.83 21.20 14.68
C LYS A 115 -0.86 20.23 14.00
N ALA A 116 0.08 20.83 13.26
CA ALA A 116 1.29 20.26 12.64
C ALA A 116 1.17 19.63 11.24
N VAL A 117 0.84 20.47 10.24
CA VAL A 117 1.14 20.25 8.80
C VAL A 117 2.60 19.80 8.58
N THR A 118 3.51 20.20 9.46
CA THR A 118 4.93 19.83 9.47
C THR A 118 5.24 18.40 9.90
N SER A 119 4.25 17.61 10.35
CA SER A 119 4.43 16.21 10.78
C SER A 119 3.56 15.21 10.03
N THR A 120 2.77 15.70 9.06
CA THR A 120 1.90 14.87 8.23
C THR A 120 2.73 13.85 7.47
N ARG A 121 2.41 12.57 7.68
CA ARG A 121 3.07 11.46 7.00
C ARG A 121 2.12 10.85 5.99
N TRP A 122 2.70 10.34 4.91
CA TRP A 122 1.98 9.81 3.76
C TRP A 122 2.37 8.33 3.58
N PRO A 123 1.62 7.38 4.18
CA PRO A 123 2.07 5.99 4.32
C PRO A 123 2.26 5.23 3.00
N TRP A 124 1.62 5.70 1.93
CA TRP A 124 1.72 5.12 0.59
C TRP A 124 2.83 5.73 -0.25
N GLN A 125 3.47 6.82 0.22
CA GLN A 125 4.51 7.49 -0.55
C GLN A 125 5.72 6.57 -0.70
N ALA A 126 6.14 6.38 -1.94
CA ALA A 126 7.33 5.64 -2.32
C ALA A 126 8.37 6.60 -2.90
N ALA A 127 9.60 6.54 -2.41
CA ALA A 127 10.74 7.21 -2.99
C ALA A 127 11.42 6.26 -3.99
N ILE A 128 11.59 6.73 -5.23
CA ILE A 128 12.20 5.97 -6.33
C ILE A 128 13.59 6.53 -6.57
N TYR A 129 14.59 5.65 -6.46
CA TYR A 129 15.99 6.03 -6.63
C TYR A 129 16.59 5.34 -7.84
N ARG A 130 17.48 6.06 -8.54
CA ARG A 130 18.33 5.54 -9.61
C ARG A 130 19.80 5.60 -9.18
N THR A 131 20.58 4.61 -9.59
CA THR A 131 22.04 4.66 -9.39
C THR A 131 22.70 5.66 -10.36
N ALA A 132 23.68 6.43 -9.90
CA ALA A 132 24.40 7.44 -10.67
C ALA A 132 25.40 6.85 -11.69
N ASN A 133 25.28 5.57 -12.06
CA ASN A 133 26.22 4.92 -12.97
C ASN A 133 26.15 5.58 -14.36
N GLY A 134 27.17 6.38 -14.71
CA GLY A 134 27.29 7.06 -16.00
C GLY A 134 26.93 8.55 -16.00
N VAL A 135 26.48 9.11 -14.87
CA VAL A 135 26.26 10.57 -14.74
C VAL A 135 27.61 11.25 -14.49
N LYS A 136 28.12 12.00 -15.48
CA LYS A 136 29.31 12.87 -15.36
C LYS A 136 28.95 14.13 -14.58
N GLU A 137 28.57 14.00 -13.32
CA GLU A 137 28.41 15.14 -12.43
C GLU A 137 29.54 15.09 -11.40
N ASN A 138 30.43 16.09 -11.45
CA ASN A 138 31.72 16.14 -10.74
C ASN A 138 31.64 16.11 -9.20
N SER A 139 30.45 15.86 -8.62
CA SER A 139 30.16 15.93 -7.19
C SER A 139 29.59 14.63 -6.59
N LEU A 140 29.13 13.68 -7.41
CA LEU A 140 28.46 12.46 -6.93
C LEU A 140 29.41 11.25 -6.99
N LYS A 141 29.56 10.56 -5.85
CA LYS A 141 30.38 9.33 -5.77
C LYS A 141 29.82 8.30 -6.75
N LYS A 142 30.70 7.64 -7.51
CA LYS A 142 30.33 6.53 -8.41
C LYS A 142 29.54 5.48 -7.63
N GLY A 143 28.34 5.13 -8.09
CA GLY A 143 27.44 4.19 -7.42
C GLY A 143 26.50 4.79 -6.36
N ALA A 144 26.47 6.12 -6.19
CA ALA A 144 25.50 6.78 -5.33
C ALA A 144 24.06 6.56 -5.84
N TRP A 145 23.10 6.54 -4.91
CA TRP A 145 21.68 6.53 -5.23
C TRP A 145 21.17 7.96 -5.25
N ILE A 146 20.40 8.32 -6.28
CA ILE A 146 19.82 9.64 -6.46
C ILE A 146 18.30 9.46 -6.47
N LEU A 147 17.60 10.22 -5.63
CA LEU A 147 16.15 10.29 -5.68
C LEU A 147 15.74 10.89 -7.02
N ILE A 148 14.93 10.17 -7.80
CA ILE A 148 14.49 10.64 -9.12
C ILE A 148 13.00 10.94 -9.18
N CYS A 149 12.19 10.20 -8.43
CA CYS A 149 10.73 10.33 -8.50
C CYS A 149 10.05 9.89 -7.20
N SER A 150 8.77 10.25 -7.13
CA SER A 150 7.81 9.73 -6.16
C SER A 150 6.87 8.71 -6.82
N GLY A 151 6.39 7.76 -6.04
CA GLY A 151 5.36 6.80 -6.45
C GLY A 151 4.38 6.50 -5.32
N ALA A 152 3.36 5.70 -5.62
CA ALA A 152 2.32 5.31 -4.67
C ALA A 152 2.25 3.79 -4.51
N LEU A 153 2.38 3.29 -3.28
CA LEU A 153 2.11 1.91 -2.94
C LEU A 153 0.62 1.62 -3.09
N VAL A 154 0.23 0.67 -3.94
CA VAL A 154 -1.18 0.30 -4.19
C VAL A 154 -1.54 -1.07 -3.59
N ASN A 155 -0.55 -1.92 -3.31
CA ASN A 155 -0.69 -3.13 -2.50
C ASN A 155 0.66 -3.51 -1.85
N GLU A 156 0.77 -4.66 -1.18
CA GLU A 156 2.03 -5.05 -0.50
C GLU A 156 3.22 -5.29 -1.45
N ARG A 157 3.01 -5.36 -2.77
CA ARG A 157 4.05 -5.72 -3.77
C ARG A 157 4.11 -4.78 -4.96
N THR A 158 3.30 -3.74 -5.01
CA THR A 158 3.10 -2.98 -6.25
C THR A 158 3.09 -1.50 -5.94
N VAL A 159 3.94 -0.76 -6.66
CA VAL A 159 4.02 0.70 -6.64
C VAL A 159 3.66 1.21 -8.02
N VAL A 160 2.81 2.23 -8.08
CA VAL A 160 2.48 2.96 -9.30
C VAL A 160 3.35 4.22 -9.34
N VAL A 161 3.93 4.51 -10.50
CA VAL A 161 4.88 5.61 -10.73
C VAL A 161 4.67 6.16 -12.14
N ALA A 162 5.15 7.37 -12.44
CA ALA A 162 5.21 7.86 -13.81
C ALA A 162 6.17 7.00 -14.66
N ALA A 163 5.85 6.78 -15.93
CA ALA A 163 6.64 5.95 -16.82
C ALA A 163 8.02 6.57 -17.12
N HIS A 164 8.09 7.89 -17.30
CA HIS A 164 9.35 8.60 -17.55
C HIS A 164 10.39 8.41 -16.43
N CYS A 165 9.95 8.09 -15.21
CA CYS A 165 10.83 7.80 -14.07
C CYS A 165 11.56 6.46 -14.20
N VAL A 166 11.05 5.55 -15.03
CA VAL A 166 11.55 4.17 -15.15
C VAL A 166 11.96 3.82 -16.57
N THR A 167 12.00 4.80 -17.46
CA THR A 167 12.51 4.67 -18.84
C THR A 167 13.69 5.61 -19.09
N ASP A 168 14.42 5.36 -20.16
CA ASP A 168 15.39 6.33 -20.68
C ASP A 168 14.68 7.58 -21.22
N LEU A 169 15.33 8.73 -21.06
CA LEU A 169 14.79 10.04 -21.47
C LEU A 169 14.36 10.02 -22.94
N GLY A 170 13.10 10.37 -23.22
CA GLY A 170 12.53 10.42 -24.57
C GLY A 170 12.38 9.05 -25.24
N LYS A 171 12.42 7.94 -24.47
CA LYS A 171 12.33 6.57 -24.99
C LYS A 171 11.40 5.71 -24.15
N THR A 172 10.94 4.60 -24.74
CA THR A 172 10.16 3.55 -24.08
C THR A 172 11.04 2.44 -23.48
N ILE A 173 12.37 2.57 -23.58
CA ILE A 173 13.32 1.57 -23.06
C ILE A 173 13.32 1.62 -21.54
N VAL A 174 12.97 0.51 -20.91
CA VAL A 174 12.86 0.38 -19.44
C VAL A 174 14.25 0.27 -18.80
N LEU A 175 14.46 0.99 -17.72
CA LEU A 175 15.68 0.93 -16.91
C LEU A 175 15.85 -0.45 -16.27
N LYS A 176 17.10 -0.86 -16.04
CA LYS A 176 17.37 -2.15 -15.38
C LYS A 176 16.87 -2.11 -13.94
N THR A 177 16.23 -3.18 -13.50
CA THR A 177 15.71 -3.29 -12.12
C THR A 177 16.80 -3.15 -11.06
N ALA A 178 18.04 -3.53 -11.36
CA ALA A 178 19.19 -3.37 -10.47
C ALA A 178 19.69 -1.91 -10.35
N GLU A 179 19.33 -1.05 -11.31
CA GLU A 179 19.67 0.37 -11.30
C GLU A 179 18.65 1.20 -10.52
N LEU A 180 17.56 0.58 -10.08
CA LEU A 180 16.46 1.23 -9.36
C LEU A 180 16.22 0.57 -8.00
N LYS A 181 15.83 1.37 -7.00
CA LYS A 181 15.30 0.88 -5.72
C LYS A 181 14.08 1.67 -5.29
N VAL A 182 13.20 1.00 -4.54
CA VAL A 182 12.03 1.62 -3.92
C VAL A 182 12.25 1.73 -2.43
N VAL A 183 11.96 2.89 -1.84
CA VAL A 183 12.04 3.12 -0.40
C VAL A 183 10.69 3.60 0.12
N LEU A 184 10.14 2.89 1.11
CA LEU A 184 8.87 3.21 1.78
C LEU A 184 9.10 3.64 3.22
N GLY A 185 8.13 4.36 3.81
CA GLY A 185 8.15 4.73 5.23
C GLY A 185 9.15 5.83 5.58
N LYS A 186 9.64 6.54 4.57
CA LYS A 186 10.56 7.69 4.66
C LYS A 186 9.78 8.98 4.91
N PHE A 187 10.34 9.90 5.69
CA PHE A 187 9.80 11.24 5.90
C PHE A 187 10.78 12.32 5.46
N TYR A 188 12.05 12.18 5.83
CA TYR A 188 13.11 13.10 5.41
C TYR A 188 13.63 12.76 4.04
N ARG A 189 14.02 13.76 3.25
CA ARG A 189 14.63 13.54 1.94
C ARG A 189 16.05 12.98 2.04
N ASP A 190 16.80 13.29 3.09
CA ASP A 190 18.16 12.74 3.27
C ASP A 190 18.16 11.20 3.29
N ASP A 191 19.04 10.60 2.50
CA ASP A 191 19.13 9.16 2.29
C ASP A 191 19.96 8.46 3.36
N ASP A 192 20.93 9.19 3.92
CA ASP A 192 21.81 8.68 4.98
C ASP A 192 21.14 8.74 6.35
N ARG A 193 19.95 9.33 6.43
CA ARG A 193 19.19 9.46 7.67
C ARG A 193 18.49 8.16 8.00
N ASP A 194 18.94 7.53 9.08
CA ASP A 194 18.30 6.32 9.59
C ASP A 194 16.96 6.65 10.26
N GLU A 195 15.86 6.23 9.63
CA GLU A 195 14.54 6.19 10.23
C GLU A 195 14.13 4.72 10.41
N LYS A 196 13.74 4.34 11.63
CA LYS A 196 13.31 2.96 11.96
C LYS A 196 12.15 2.43 11.11
N THR A 197 11.46 3.31 10.38
CA THR A 197 10.28 3.02 9.55
C THR A 197 10.64 2.73 8.10
N ILE A 198 11.88 3.00 7.68
CA ILE A 198 12.34 2.85 6.31
C ILE A 198 12.36 1.38 5.89
N GLN A 199 11.86 1.12 4.69
CA GLN A 199 11.93 -0.19 4.04
C GLN A 199 12.55 -0.02 2.66
N ASN A 200 13.78 -0.50 2.51
CA ASN A 200 14.47 -0.60 1.22
C ASN A 200 14.01 -1.87 0.51
N LEU A 201 13.36 -1.72 -0.64
CA LEU A 201 12.73 -2.80 -1.39
C LEU A 201 13.32 -2.90 -2.79
N ARG A 202 13.72 -4.13 -3.14
CA ARG A 202 14.23 -4.46 -4.47
C ARG A 202 13.09 -4.63 -5.46
N ILE A 203 13.41 -4.38 -6.72
CA ILE A 203 12.47 -4.46 -7.83
C ILE A 203 12.64 -5.81 -8.52
N SER A 204 11.52 -6.49 -8.77
CA SER A 204 11.44 -7.75 -9.52
C SER A 204 11.10 -7.53 -10.99
N ALA A 205 10.22 -6.57 -11.28
CA ALA A 205 9.82 -6.22 -12.64
C ALA A 205 9.33 -4.77 -12.70
N ILE A 206 9.42 -4.18 -13.89
CA ILE A 206 8.88 -2.88 -14.24
C ILE A 206 7.98 -3.09 -15.47
N ILE A 207 6.76 -2.57 -15.42
CA ILE A 207 5.76 -2.73 -16.46
C ILE A 207 5.28 -1.33 -16.85
N VAL A 208 5.72 -0.85 -18.00
CA VAL A 208 5.29 0.45 -18.56
C VAL A 208 3.96 0.26 -19.29
N HIS A 209 3.09 1.27 -19.24
CA HIS A 209 1.83 1.23 -19.97
C HIS A 209 2.11 1.11 -21.49
N PRO A 210 1.41 0.23 -22.23
CA PRO A 210 1.71 -0.01 -23.65
C PRO A 210 1.51 1.22 -24.54
N ASN A 211 0.66 2.16 -24.13
CA ASN A 211 0.40 3.40 -24.87
C ASN A 211 1.26 4.58 -24.39
N TYR A 212 2.29 4.34 -23.56
CA TYR A 212 3.16 5.42 -23.10
C TYR A 212 3.90 6.06 -24.28
N ASP A 213 3.65 7.35 -24.49
CA ASP A 213 4.38 8.18 -25.45
C ASP A 213 5.45 8.99 -24.70
N PRO A 214 6.75 8.74 -24.90
CA PRO A 214 7.80 9.42 -24.17
C PRO A 214 8.09 10.85 -24.67
N ILE A 215 7.49 11.27 -25.79
CA ILE A 215 7.62 12.61 -26.35
C ILE A 215 6.47 13.49 -25.86
N LEU A 216 5.23 13.01 -25.97
CA LEU A 216 4.04 13.72 -25.52
C LEU A 216 3.74 13.53 -24.03
N LEU A 217 4.41 12.56 -23.39
CA LEU A 217 4.13 12.10 -22.02
C LEU A 217 2.68 11.61 -21.84
N ASP A 218 2.04 11.17 -22.93
CA ASP A 218 0.73 10.54 -22.87
C ASP A 218 0.82 9.14 -22.25
N SER A 219 -0.19 8.77 -21.47
CA SER A 219 -0.19 7.52 -20.70
C SER A 219 1.09 7.30 -19.88
N ASP A 220 1.63 8.37 -19.30
CA ASP A 220 2.85 8.38 -18.48
C ASP A 220 2.65 7.68 -17.11
N ILE A 221 2.44 6.37 -17.16
CA ILE A 221 2.21 5.52 -16.01
C ILE A 221 2.92 4.17 -16.16
N ALA A 222 3.52 3.72 -15.07
CA ALA A 222 4.19 2.44 -14.97
C ALA A 222 3.94 1.78 -13.60
N ILE A 223 4.16 0.48 -13.57
CA ILE A 223 4.05 -0.35 -12.38
C ILE A 223 5.42 -0.92 -12.03
N ILE A 224 5.83 -0.74 -10.78
CA ILE A 224 6.99 -1.38 -10.19
C ILE A 224 6.52 -2.54 -9.31
N LYS A 225 6.99 -3.75 -9.62
CA LYS A 225 6.78 -4.95 -8.83
C LYS A 225 7.90 -5.15 -7.82
N LEU A 226 7.57 -5.15 -6.55
CA LEU A 226 8.50 -5.37 -5.45
C LEU A 226 8.78 -6.87 -5.29
N LEU A 227 10.07 -7.21 -5.20
CA LEU A 227 10.53 -8.59 -5.02
C LEU A 227 10.04 -9.17 -3.68
N ASP A 228 10.16 -8.37 -2.63
CA ASP A 228 9.73 -8.71 -1.27
C ASP A 228 8.48 -7.88 -0.89
N LYS A 229 7.59 -8.46 -0.08
CA LYS A 229 6.40 -7.72 0.40
C LYS A 229 6.81 -6.57 1.31
N ALA A 230 6.22 -5.40 1.08
CA ALA A 230 6.23 -4.29 2.02
C ALA A 230 5.56 -4.73 3.34
N ARG A 231 6.19 -4.41 4.47
CA ARG A 231 5.66 -4.69 5.81
C ARG A 231 4.69 -3.58 6.18
N ILE A 232 3.40 -3.89 6.17
CA ILE A 232 2.36 -2.90 6.49
C ILE A 232 2.45 -2.47 7.97
N SER A 233 2.36 -1.17 8.20
CA SER A 233 2.46 -0.52 9.51
C SER A 233 1.77 0.84 9.47
N SER A 234 1.74 1.59 10.58
CA SER A 234 1.20 2.96 10.58
C SER A 234 1.92 3.91 9.60
N ARG A 235 3.16 3.57 9.18
CA ARG A 235 3.97 4.38 8.25
C ARG A 235 4.09 3.82 6.85
N VAL A 236 3.58 2.62 6.61
CA VAL A 236 3.59 1.97 5.29
C VAL A 236 2.24 1.31 5.07
N GLN A 237 1.39 1.91 4.25
CA GLN A 237 0.05 1.42 3.91
C GLN A 237 -0.26 1.78 2.45
N PRO A 238 -1.05 0.98 1.73
CA PRO A 238 -1.37 1.31 0.34
C PRO A 238 -2.37 2.46 0.24
N ILE A 239 -2.35 3.19 -0.87
CA ILE A 239 -3.42 4.12 -1.28
C ILE A 239 -4.52 3.34 -2.02
N CYS A 240 -5.77 3.82 -1.96
CA CYS A 240 -6.84 3.20 -2.73
C CYS A 240 -6.79 3.64 -4.21
N LEU A 241 -7.36 2.83 -5.10
CA LEU A 241 -7.60 3.21 -6.50
C LEU A 241 -9.08 3.56 -6.68
N ALA A 242 -9.37 4.73 -7.24
CA ALA A 242 -10.74 5.17 -7.55
C ALA A 242 -11.15 4.74 -8.97
N SER A 243 -12.43 4.45 -9.16
CA SER A 243 -13.08 4.34 -10.47
C SER A 243 -13.86 5.62 -10.77
N SER A 244 -14.18 5.86 -12.04
CA SER A 244 -15.09 6.95 -12.45
C SER A 244 -16.42 6.91 -11.70
N HIS A 245 -16.96 5.73 -11.41
CA HIS A 245 -18.20 5.56 -10.63
C HIS A 245 -18.09 5.98 -9.15
N ASP A 246 -16.87 6.11 -8.63
CA ASP A 246 -16.63 6.47 -7.23
C ASP A 246 -16.66 8.00 -7.03
N LEU A 247 -16.66 8.77 -8.11
CA LEU A 247 -16.67 10.23 -8.09
C LEU A 247 -18.13 10.71 -8.05
N THR A 248 -18.54 11.26 -6.91
CA THR A 248 -19.91 11.78 -6.69
C THR A 248 -20.06 13.26 -7.05
N SER A 249 -18.93 13.94 -7.27
CA SER A 249 -18.85 15.36 -7.63
C SER A 249 -18.01 15.48 -8.90
N PRO A 250 -18.21 16.54 -9.71
CA PRO A 250 -17.28 16.89 -10.78
C PRO A 250 -15.85 16.88 -10.26
N THR A 251 -14.91 16.39 -11.07
CA THR A 251 -13.49 16.31 -10.68
C THR A 251 -12.88 17.66 -10.34
N GLU A 252 -13.48 18.73 -10.86
CA GLU A 252 -13.08 20.13 -10.67
C GLU A 252 -13.30 20.63 -9.25
N ASP A 253 -14.28 20.08 -8.53
CA ASP A 253 -14.59 20.45 -7.13
C ASP A 253 -13.78 19.65 -6.10
N LEU A 254 -13.01 18.66 -6.56
CA LEU A 254 -12.24 17.79 -5.67
C LEU A 254 -10.99 18.51 -5.18
N LYS A 255 -10.82 18.55 -3.87
CA LYS A 255 -9.56 19.01 -3.26
C LYS A 255 -8.46 17.98 -3.53
N ILE A 256 -7.60 18.28 -4.49
CA ILE A 256 -6.45 17.43 -4.84
C ILE A 256 -5.26 17.82 -3.96
N THR A 257 -4.64 16.86 -3.30
CA THR A 257 -3.40 17.06 -2.54
C THR A 257 -2.25 16.39 -3.26
N VAL A 258 -1.18 17.13 -3.54
CA VAL A 258 0.05 16.63 -4.17
C VAL A 258 1.13 16.47 -3.11
N THR A 259 1.85 15.36 -3.15
CA THR A 259 2.92 15.04 -2.19
C THR A 259 4.17 14.51 -2.88
N GLY A 260 5.33 14.99 -2.44
CA GLY A 260 6.62 14.64 -3.05
C GLY A 260 7.82 15.19 -2.28
N TRP A 261 9.01 14.80 -2.70
CA TRP A 261 10.28 15.34 -2.19
C TRP A 261 10.98 16.08 -3.32
N LYS A 262 11.77 17.10 -3.01
CA LYS A 262 12.59 17.79 -4.01
C LYS A 262 13.56 16.80 -4.68
N VAL A 263 13.45 16.60 -5.98
CA VAL A 263 14.31 15.67 -6.73
C VAL A 263 15.68 16.30 -6.98
N LEU A 264 15.69 17.61 -7.26
CA LEU A 264 16.89 18.37 -7.58
C LEU A 264 17.36 19.22 -6.38
N ALA A 265 17.93 18.56 -5.36
CA ALA A 265 18.47 19.24 -4.17
C ALA A 265 20.01 19.23 -4.15
N ASP A 266 20.63 20.39 -3.96
CA ASP A 266 22.06 20.49 -3.73
C ASP A 266 22.40 19.98 -2.33
N ILE A 267 23.30 18.99 -2.23
CA ILE A 267 23.79 18.42 -0.96
C ILE A 267 24.44 19.49 -0.06
N LYS A 268 24.94 20.58 -0.66
CA LYS A 268 25.53 21.72 0.06
C LYS A 268 24.50 22.66 0.67
N ASP A 269 23.22 22.55 0.32
CA ASP A 269 22.17 23.36 0.91
C ASP A 269 22.12 23.12 2.44
N PRO A 270 22.24 24.17 3.28
CA PRO A 270 22.13 24.03 4.73
C PRO A 270 20.86 23.31 5.19
N GLY A 271 19.78 23.41 4.40
CA GLY A 271 18.50 22.74 4.66
C GLY A 271 18.44 21.27 4.27
N TYR A 272 19.40 20.75 3.49
CA TYR A 272 19.34 19.41 2.87
C TYR A 272 19.03 18.29 3.86
N LYS A 273 19.70 18.30 5.03
CA LYS A 273 19.59 17.30 6.11
C LYS A 273 18.21 17.28 6.78
N ASN A 274 17.51 18.41 6.76
CA ASN A 274 16.23 18.61 7.43
C ASN A 274 15.06 18.76 6.44
N ASP A 275 15.32 18.70 5.13
CA ASP A 275 14.28 18.73 4.10
C ASP A 275 13.36 17.50 4.23
N THR A 276 12.06 17.75 4.31
CA THR A 276 11.04 16.72 4.51
C THR A 276 10.20 16.54 3.26
N ILE A 277 9.32 15.55 3.27
CA ILE A 277 8.24 15.50 2.29
C ILE A 277 7.46 16.82 2.28
N ARG A 278 7.12 17.28 1.08
CA ARG A 278 6.36 18.49 0.81
C ARG A 278 4.95 18.13 0.38
N MET A 279 4.02 19.04 0.62
CA MET A 279 2.63 18.90 0.21
C MET A 279 2.04 20.24 -0.21
N GLY A 280 1.01 20.18 -1.04
CA GLY A 280 0.19 21.32 -1.39
C GLY A 280 -1.14 20.90 -1.95
N ALA A 281 -2.15 21.75 -1.80
CA ALA A 281 -3.40 21.57 -2.52
C ALA A 281 -3.29 22.19 -3.92
N VAL A 282 -3.89 21.52 -4.89
CA VAL A 282 -3.97 21.99 -6.27
C VAL A 282 -5.42 21.95 -6.73
N GLN A 283 -5.76 22.83 -7.66
CA GLN A 283 -7.07 22.91 -8.29
C GLN A 283 -6.92 22.53 -9.75
N MET A 284 -7.83 21.67 -10.23
CA MET A 284 -7.88 21.31 -11.65
C MET A 284 -8.20 22.55 -12.48
N VAL A 285 -7.56 22.66 -13.65
CA VAL A 285 -7.77 23.75 -14.59
C VAL A 285 -8.25 23.16 -15.91
N ASP A 286 -9.08 23.92 -16.62
CA ASP A 286 -9.53 23.57 -17.97
C ASP A 286 -8.35 23.31 -18.91
N SER A 287 -8.52 22.32 -19.78
CA SER A 287 -7.44 21.87 -20.66
C SER A 287 -7.05 22.94 -21.68
N LEU A 288 -8.01 23.69 -22.22
CA LEU A 288 -7.74 24.73 -23.21
C LEU A 288 -6.96 25.90 -22.60
N LEU A 289 -7.32 26.30 -21.38
CA LEU A 289 -6.55 27.31 -20.64
C LEU A 289 -5.12 26.85 -20.38
N CYS A 290 -4.94 25.55 -20.12
CA CYS A 290 -3.62 24.99 -19.90
C CYS A 290 -2.77 24.96 -21.18
N GLU A 291 -3.32 24.46 -22.29
CA GLU A 291 -2.66 24.49 -23.59
C GLU A 291 -2.29 25.92 -24.00
N GLN A 292 -3.21 26.88 -23.83
CA GLN A 292 -2.97 28.28 -24.13
C GLN A 292 -1.81 28.87 -23.32
N GLN A 293 -1.74 28.62 -22.00
CA GLN A 293 -0.63 29.13 -21.18
C GLN A 293 0.73 28.57 -21.66
N TYR A 294 0.78 27.31 -22.06
CA TYR A 294 2.00 26.72 -22.60
C TYR A 294 2.36 27.31 -23.97
N GLU A 295 1.38 27.47 -24.86
CA GLU A 295 1.57 28.08 -26.18
C GLU A 295 2.06 29.54 -26.08
N ASP A 296 1.49 30.34 -25.18
CA ASP A 296 1.91 31.72 -24.90
C ASP A 296 3.37 31.79 -24.40
N ASN A 297 3.87 30.70 -23.81
CA ASN A 297 5.26 30.56 -23.36
C ASN A 297 6.15 29.81 -24.39
N GLY A 298 5.64 29.59 -25.61
CA GLY A 298 6.39 28.98 -26.72
C GLY A 298 6.54 27.46 -26.64
N ILE A 299 5.73 26.78 -25.82
CA ILE A 299 5.74 25.33 -25.66
C ILE A 299 4.43 24.77 -26.18
N GLN A 300 4.48 23.88 -27.17
CA GLN A 300 3.28 23.20 -27.66
C GLN A 300 3.03 21.94 -26.82
N VAL A 301 1.89 21.91 -26.14
CA VAL A 301 1.40 20.75 -25.40
C VAL A 301 0.01 20.39 -25.90
N SER A 302 -0.33 19.11 -25.85
CA SER A 302 -1.69 18.64 -26.11
C SER A 302 -2.14 17.77 -24.95
N ILE A 303 -3.23 18.17 -24.32
CA ILE A 303 -3.76 17.52 -23.13
C ILE A 303 -4.77 16.47 -23.57
N THR A 304 -4.44 15.22 -23.31
CA THR A 304 -5.29 14.08 -23.65
C THR A 304 -6.26 13.74 -22.51
N ASP A 305 -7.21 12.85 -22.78
CA ASP A 305 -8.10 12.29 -21.76
C ASP A 305 -7.36 11.55 -20.63
N SER A 306 -6.10 11.18 -20.83
CA SER A 306 -5.25 10.52 -19.83
C SER A 306 -4.55 11.51 -18.89
N MET A 307 -4.68 12.82 -19.14
CA MET A 307 -4.01 13.88 -18.40
C MET A 307 -5.00 14.85 -17.73
N PHE A 308 -4.55 15.57 -16.70
CA PHE A 308 -5.19 16.80 -16.23
C PHE A 308 -4.13 17.85 -15.93
N CYS A 309 -4.49 19.13 -16.10
CA CYS A 309 -3.72 20.24 -15.58
C CYS A 309 -4.23 20.69 -14.23
N ALA A 310 -3.32 21.17 -13.39
CA ALA A 310 -3.69 21.81 -12.15
C ALA A 310 -2.72 22.94 -11.80
N LYS A 311 -3.24 23.92 -11.06
CA LYS A 311 -2.47 25.01 -10.46
C LYS A 311 -2.50 24.94 -8.95
N GLN A 312 -1.55 25.59 -8.29
CA GLN A 312 -1.55 25.62 -6.82
C GLN A 312 -2.76 26.40 -6.29
N ASP A 313 -3.37 25.90 -5.22
CA ASP A 313 -4.49 26.59 -4.57
C ASP A 313 -3.94 27.70 -3.65
N HIS A 314 -4.12 28.96 -4.05
CA HIS A 314 -3.66 30.13 -3.29
C HIS A 314 -4.29 30.24 -1.90
N ALA A 315 -5.48 29.67 -1.69
CA ALA A 315 -6.17 29.71 -0.41
C ALA A 315 -5.69 28.63 0.56
N ALA A 316 -4.89 27.67 0.09
CA ALA A 316 -4.41 26.54 0.86
C ALA A 316 -2.89 26.60 1.09
N PHE A 317 -2.43 25.96 2.17
CA PHE A 317 -1.01 25.79 2.40
C PHE A 317 -0.39 24.93 1.29
N SER A 318 0.71 25.42 0.72
CA SER A 318 1.56 24.69 -0.22
C SER A 318 3.03 25.01 0.07
N ASN A 319 3.85 23.97 0.22
CA ASN A 319 5.31 24.09 0.19
C ASN A 319 5.93 23.21 -0.90
N ILE A 320 5.09 22.64 -1.77
CA ILE A 320 5.49 21.76 -2.86
C ILE A 320 5.69 22.56 -4.14
N CYS A 321 6.62 22.09 -4.97
CA CYS A 321 6.75 22.54 -6.34
C CYS A 321 6.66 21.33 -7.25
N PRO A 322 5.51 21.03 -7.89
CA PRO A 322 5.35 19.81 -8.66
C PRO A 322 6.47 19.59 -9.69
N ALA A 323 6.89 20.65 -10.39
CA ALA A 323 7.98 20.59 -11.36
C ALA A 323 9.36 20.23 -10.75
N GLU A 324 9.64 20.60 -9.49
CA GLU A 324 10.92 20.27 -8.83
C GLU A 324 10.86 18.98 -7.97
N THR A 325 9.66 18.62 -7.50
CA THR A 325 9.47 17.51 -6.56
C THR A 325 8.99 16.23 -7.23
N GLY A 326 8.43 16.33 -8.44
CA GLY A 326 7.49 15.33 -8.91
C GLY A 326 6.41 15.09 -7.85
N GLY A 327 5.81 13.90 -7.84
CA GLY A 327 4.89 13.55 -6.77
C GLY A 327 3.78 12.63 -7.20
N ILE A 328 2.89 12.40 -6.24
CA ILE A 328 1.60 11.77 -6.46
C ILE A 328 0.51 12.76 -6.08
N ALA A 329 -0.60 12.74 -6.81
CA ALA A 329 -1.80 13.50 -6.53
C ALA A 329 -2.85 12.55 -5.95
N ALA A 330 -3.47 12.94 -4.84
CA ALA A 330 -4.45 12.15 -4.14
C ALA A 330 -5.68 12.98 -3.74
N ILE A 331 -6.83 12.30 -3.67
CA ILE A 331 -8.12 12.86 -3.28
C ILE A 331 -8.71 12.05 -2.13
N THR A 332 -9.58 12.66 -1.34
CA THR A 332 -10.36 11.97 -0.29
C THR A 332 -11.77 11.70 -0.78
N LEU A 333 -12.19 10.44 -0.74
CA LEU A 333 -13.55 10.01 -1.08
C LEU A 333 -14.17 9.26 0.11
N PRO A 334 -15.50 9.33 0.32
CA PRO A 334 -16.17 8.51 1.33
C PRO A 334 -15.99 7.02 1.02
N GLY A 335 -15.81 6.20 2.05
CA GLY A 335 -15.65 4.76 1.90
C GLY A 335 -16.93 4.08 1.41
N LYS A 336 -16.81 3.10 0.50
CA LYS A 336 -17.97 2.33 -0.02
C LYS A 336 -18.80 1.61 1.07
N ALA A 337 -18.15 1.22 2.17
CA ALA A 337 -18.75 0.45 3.25
C ALA A 337 -18.79 1.21 4.59
N SER A 338 -18.35 2.47 4.61
CA SER A 338 -18.27 3.30 5.81
C SER A 338 -18.19 4.77 5.42
N PRO A 339 -18.85 5.69 6.13
CA PRO A 339 -18.73 7.13 5.89
C PRO A 339 -17.31 7.68 6.13
N GLU A 340 -16.39 6.88 6.68
CA GLU A 340 -14.98 7.27 6.82
C GLU A 340 -14.34 7.59 5.46
N LEU A 341 -13.74 8.78 5.38
CA LEU A 341 -12.97 9.22 4.21
C LEU A 341 -11.72 8.35 4.00
N ARG A 342 -11.43 8.04 2.74
CA ARG A 342 -10.25 7.31 2.30
C ARG A 342 -9.53 8.06 1.19
N TRP A 343 -8.20 8.03 1.26
CA TRP A 343 -7.33 8.56 0.23
C TRP A 343 -7.27 7.64 -0.98
N HIS A 344 -7.48 8.21 -2.15
CA HIS A 344 -7.41 7.55 -3.44
C HIS A 344 -6.37 8.24 -4.33
N LEU A 345 -5.64 7.44 -5.11
CA LEU A 345 -4.71 7.94 -6.10
C LEU A 345 -5.50 8.62 -7.22
N MET A 346 -5.28 9.91 -7.41
CA MET A 346 -5.89 10.71 -8.47
C MET A 346 -4.95 10.80 -9.67
N GLY A 347 -3.66 10.97 -9.43
CA GLY A 347 -2.70 11.07 -10.51
C GLY A 347 -1.24 11.07 -10.07
N LEU A 348 -0.38 11.28 -11.06
CA LEU A 348 1.07 11.32 -10.94
C LEU A 348 1.57 12.61 -11.58
N VAL A 349 2.51 13.30 -10.97
CA VAL A 349 3.13 14.47 -11.60
C VAL A 349 3.90 13.99 -12.84
N SER A 350 3.65 14.59 -14.00
CA SER A 350 4.22 14.16 -15.28
C SER A 350 5.12 15.25 -15.88
N TRP A 351 4.61 16.47 -16.05
CA TRP A 351 5.35 17.58 -16.68
C TRP A 351 4.97 18.94 -16.10
N GLY A 352 5.83 19.94 -16.35
CA GLY A 352 5.71 21.29 -15.81
C GLY A 352 6.78 22.22 -16.38
N TYR A 353 6.69 23.51 -16.06
CA TYR A 353 7.74 24.47 -16.41
C TYR A 353 9.02 24.24 -15.61
N ASP A 354 10.17 24.36 -16.27
CA ASP A 354 11.48 24.19 -15.65
C ASP A 354 11.77 25.29 -14.61
N LYS A 355 12.14 24.87 -13.39
CA LYS A 355 12.82 25.68 -12.34
C LYS A 355 12.11 26.96 -11.87
N THR A 356 10.86 27.20 -12.28
CA THR A 356 10.04 28.30 -11.76
C THR A 356 8.86 27.75 -10.97
N CYS A 357 8.87 27.96 -9.67
CA CYS A 357 7.75 27.64 -8.81
C CYS A 357 6.81 28.83 -8.63
N SER A 358 6.08 29.17 -9.69
CA SER A 358 5.02 30.18 -9.60
C SER A 358 3.69 29.51 -9.26
N LEU A 359 2.90 30.17 -8.43
CA LEU A 359 1.53 29.73 -8.11
C LEU A 359 0.60 29.83 -9.34
N GLU A 360 0.94 30.69 -10.30
CA GLU A 360 0.15 30.92 -11.51
C GLU A 360 0.41 29.91 -12.63
N LEU A 361 1.52 29.17 -12.55
CA LEU A 361 1.92 28.23 -13.58
C LEU A 361 1.24 26.88 -13.41
N TYR A 362 0.82 26.32 -14.53
CA TYR A 362 0.14 25.03 -14.55
C TYR A 362 1.12 23.87 -14.66
N SER A 363 0.80 22.77 -14.00
CA SER A 363 1.52 21.51 -14.10
C SER A 363 0.60 20.42 -14.65
N GLY A 364 1.17 19.53 -15.46
CA GLY A 364 0.48 18.38 -16.03
C GLY A 364 0.65 17.13 -15.20
N TYR A 365 -0.44 16.37 -15.07
CA TYR A 365 -0.52 15.15 -14.28
C TYR A 365 -1.16 14.04 -15.09
N THR A 366 -0.64 12.83 -14.96
CA THR A 366 -1.30 11.62 -15.48
C THR A 366 -2.49 11.27 -14.59
N LYS A 367 -3.70 11.16 -15.12
CA LYS A 367 -4.89 10.68 -14.41
C LYS A 367 -4.72 9.20 -14.10
N ALA A 368 -4.79 8.79 -12.84
CA ALA A 368 -4.70 7.38 -12.46
C ALA A 368 -6.01 6.60 -12.69
N ILE A 369 -7.14 7.30 -12.67
CA ILE A 369 -8.49 6.71 -12.72
C ILE A 369 -8.75 5.92 -14.01
N PRO A 370 -8.44 6.43 -15.22
CA PRO A 370 -8.63 5.68 -16.47
C PRO A 370 -7.78 4.39 -16.53
N PHE A 371 -6.65 4.36 -15.82
CA PHE A 371 -5.74 3.20 -15.83
C PHE A 371 -6.05 2.17 -14.75
N LYS A 372 -7.12 2.34 -13.96
CA LYS A 372 -7.45 1.44 -12.84
C LYS A 372 -7.45 -0.04 -13.26
N ASP A 373 -8.15 -0.39 -14.34
CA ASP A 373 -8.29 -1.78 -14.78
C ASP A 373 -6.94 -2.37 -15.21
N TRP A 374 -6.10 -1.57 -15.88
CA TRP A 374 -4.75 -1.96 -16.23
C TRP A 374 -3.88 -2.15 -14.98
N ILE A 375 -3.98 -1.27 -13.99
CA ILE A 375 -3.28 -1.41 -12.70
C ILE A 375 -3.72 -2.71 -12.01
N GLU A 376 -5.03 -2.93 -11.85
CA GLU A 376 -5.61 -4.09 -11.17
C GLU A 376 -5.24 -5.41 -11.86
N LYS A 377 -5.27 -5.47 -13.19
CA LYS A 377 -4.82 -6.63 -13.98
C LYS A 377 -3.37 -7.00 -13.66
N ASN A 378 -2.55 -5.99 -13.41
CA ASN A 378 -1.14 -6.12 -13.08
C ASN A 378 -0.88 -6.11 -11.56
N LEU A 379 -1.86 -6.24 -10.66
CA LEU A 379 -1.60 -6.32 -9.20
C LEU A 379 -1.18 -7.72 -8.71
N LYS A 380 -1.40 -8.76 -9.53
CA LYS A 380 -1.18 -10.17 -9.18
C LYS A 380 0.27 -10.50 -8.84
#